data_AF-A0A7Y4FIT1-F1
#
_entry.id   AF-A0A7Y4FIT1-F1
#
_cell.length_a   1.000
_cell.length_b   1.000
_cell.length_c   1.000
_cell.angle_alpha   90.00
_cell.angle_beta   90.00
_cell.angle_gamma   90.00
#
_symmetry.space_group_name_H-M   'P 1'
#
loop_
_entity.id
_entity.type
_entity.pdbx_description
1 polymer ?
#
loop_
_entity_poly.entity_id
_entity_poly.type
_entity_poly.pdbx_seq_one_letter_code
_entity_poly.pdbx_strand_id
1 'polypeptide(L)'
;MNFKNLGKIAKLELGAIIVLVILGMLWMLDPEGSYEPFFVFCGLVFVCTEFYRRYKVEEPIGSKSLTTRELDKAKNKVTSFVKKVKPEGVIAQCPSPTCNTIAKTTQEVEAYFGYRVMTNGTKRAQSYCRKCRSA
;
A
#
# COMPACT_ATOMS: atom_id res chain seq x y z
N MET A 1 1.68 7.18 1.71
CA MET A 1 3.12 7.38 1.42
C MET A 1 3.50 8.83 1.67
N ASN A 2 4.50 9.11 2.52
CA ASN A 2 4.91 10.48 2.86
C ASN A 2 6.08 10.90 1.95
N PHE A 3 5.75 11.55 0.83
CA PHE A 3 6.69 11.97 -0.23
C PHE A 3 7.84 12.87 0.28
N LYS A 4 7.63 13.58 1.39
CA LYS A 4 8.65 14.48 1.98
C LYS A 4 9.91 13.75 2.45
N ASN A 5 9.80 12.47 2.81
CA ASN A 5 10.94 11.70 3.30
C ASN A 5 11.73 11.03 2.17
N LEU A 6 11.08 10.73 1.04
CA LEU A 6 11.76 10.19 -0.15
C LEU A 6 12.78 11.20 -0.70
N GLY A 7 12.36 12.47 -0.82
CA GLY A 7 13.25 13.54 -1.27
C GLY A 7 14.41 13.83 -0.32
N LYS A 8 14.28 13.54 0.98
CA LYS A 8 15.39 13.68 1.95
C LYS A 8 16.42 12.56 1.81
N ILE A 9 15.97 11.33 1.58
CA ILE A 9 16.85 10.17 1.39
C ILE A 9 17.62 10.33 0.07
N ALA A 10 16.94 10.75 -1.01
CA ALA A 10 17.58 11.02 -2.29
C ALA A 10 18.68 12.10 -2.19
N LYS A 11 18.48 13.14 -1.37
CA LYS A 11 19.51 14.16 -1.11
C LYS A 11 20.71 13.59 -0.34
N LEU A 12 20.48 12.69 0.61
CA LEU A 12 21.54 12.03 1.36
C LEU A 12 22.36 11.08 0.47
N GLU A 13 21.68 10.30 -0.38
CA GLU A 13 22.32 9.42 -1.37
C GLU A 13 23.16 10.23 -2.36
N LEU A 14 22.63 11.35 -2.89
CA LEU A 14 23.40 12.23 -3.77
C LEU A 14 24.66 12.77 -3.09
N GLY A 15 24.57 13.16 -1.82
CA GLY A 15 25.73 13.58 -1.03
C GLY A 15 26.77 12.47 -0.88
N ALA A 16 26.34 11.24 -0.61
CA ALA A 16 27.22 10.08 -0.48
C ALA A 16 27.93 9.73 -1.82
N ILE A 17 27.25 9.87 -2.96
CA ILE A 17 27.86 9.70 -4.29
C ILE A 17 28.95 10.74 -4.52
N ILE A 18 28.67 12.01 -4.22
CA ILE A 18 29.66 13.10 -4.41
C ILE A 18 30.91 12.82 -3.56
N VAL A 19 30.73 12.40 -2.31
CA VAL A 19 31.85 12.04 -1.42
C VAL A 19 32.65 10.87 -2.00
N LEU A 20 32.00 9.82 -2.51
CA LEU A 20 32.67 8.68 -3.15
C LEU A 20 33.46 9.07 -4.40
N VAL A 21 32.93 9.99 -5.21
CA VAL A 21 33.64 10.49 -6.41
C VAL A 21 34.90 11.26 -5.99
N ILE A 22 34.80 12.14 -5.00
CA ILE A 22 35.96 12.89 -4.49
C ILE A 22 37.00 11.94 -3.90
N LEU A 23 36.55 10.97 -3.11
CA LEU A 23 37.44 9.99 -2.47
C LEU A 23 38.11 9.07 -3.50
N GLY A 24 37.39 8.65 -4.53
CA GLY A 24 37.93 7.87 -5.64
C GLY A 24 38.95 8.67 -6.47
N MET A 25 38.71 9.96 -6.69
CA MET A 25 39.68 10.84 -7.35
C MET A 25 40.94 11.04 -6.50
N LEU A 26 40.81 11.22 -5.18
CA LEU A 26 41.96 11.29 -4.28
C LEU A 26 42.76 9.99 -4.29
N TRP A 27 42.08 8.84 -4.25
CA TRP A 27 42.74 7.53 -4.32
C TRP A 27 43.49 7.30 -5.64
N MET A 28 42.98 7.80 -6.76
CA MET A 28 43.69 7.74 -8.06
C MET A 28 44.93 8.63 -8.10
N LEU A 29 44.96 9.73 -7.34
CA LEU A 29 46.09 10.65 -7.28
C LEU A 29 47.15 10.21 -6.26
N ASP A 30 46.73 9.59 -5.17
CA ASP A 30 47.59 9.07 -4.12
C ASP A 30 47.01 7.74 -3.59
N PRO A 31 47.48 6.59 -4.09
CA PRO A 31 46.93 5.29 -3.70
C PRO A 31 47.45 4.79 -2.34
N GLU A 32 48.47 5.43 -1.75
CA GLU A 32 49.12 4.98 -0.51
C GLU A 32 48.38 5.42 0.76
N GLY A 33 47.42 6.35 0.64
CA GLY A 33 46.61 6.81 1.76
C GLY A 33 45.62 5.76 2.29
N SER A 34 45.19 5.93 3.53
CA SER A 34 44.23 5.04 4.21
C SER A 34 42.78 5.31 3.80
N TYR A 35 42.43 5.06 2.54
CA TYR A 35 41.07 5.31 1.99
C TYR A 35 40.08 4.16 2.23
N GLU A 36 40.59 2.95 2.51
CA GLU A 36 39.80 1.74 2.80
C GLU A 36 38.63 1.95 3.80
N PRO A 37 38.84 2.54 4.99
CA PRO A 37 37.75 2.72 5.95
C PRO A 37 36.64 3.64 5.45
N PHE A 38 36.96 4.60 4.58
CA PHE A 38 35.99 5.55 4.04
C PHE A 38 35.12 4.90 2.96
N PHE A 39 35.68 4.05 2.10
CA PHE A 39 34.90 3.28 1.13
C PHE A 39 33.93 2.32 1.83
N VAL A 40 34.39 1.65 2.89
CA VAL A 40 33.53 0.79 3.72
C VAL A 40 32.39 1.59 4.35
N PHE A 41 32.68 2.76 4.93
CA PHE A 41 31.66 3.62 5.52
C PHE A 41 30.63 4.09 4.49
N CYS A 42 31.08 4.58 3.34
CA CYS A 42 30.18 5.00 2.26
C CYS A 42 29.32 3.84 1.74
N GLY A 43 29.90 2.65 1.57
CA GLY A 43 29.15 1.44 1.19
C GLY A 43 28.09 1.06 2.22
N LEU A 44 28.43 1.14 3.51
CA LEU A 44 27.49 0.87 4.61
C LEU A 44 26.32 1.86 4.62
N VAL A 45 26.56 3.14 4.30
CA VAL A 45 25.48 4.12 4.16
C VAL A 45 24.48 3.70 3.08
N PHE A 46 24.94 3.23 1.91
CA PHE A 46 24.03 2.74 0.85
C PHE A 46 23.29 1.47 1.25
N VAL A 47 23.96 0.53 1.93
CA VAL A 47 23.31 -0.66 2.46
C VAL A 47 22.23 -0.28 3.47
N CYS A 48 22.51 0.67 4.37
CA CYS A 48 21.52 1.19 5.32
C CYS A 48 20.37 1.92 4.63
N THR A 49 20.60 2.70 3.56
CA THR A 49 19.51 3.36 2.84
C THR A 49 18.65 2.36 2.07
N GLU A 50 19.24 1.33 1.46
CA GLU A 50 18.52 0.22 0.81
C GLU A 50 17.72 -0.61 1.82
N PHE A 51 18.31 -0.95 2.97
CA PHE A 51 17.59 -1.61 4.07
C PHE A 51 16.44 -0.75 4.58
N TYR A 52 16.65 0.55 4.80
CA TYR A 52 15.60 1.48 5.21
C TYR A 52 14.47 1.57 4.16
N ARG A 53 14.82 1.53 2.88
CA ARG A 53 13.88 1.51 1.76
C ARG A 53 13.07 0.21 1.77
N ARG A 54 13.71 -0.94 2.02
CA ARG A 54 13.08 -2.27 2.02
C ARG A 54 12.22 -2.53 3.27
N TYR A 55 12.64 -2.09 4.45
CA TYR A 55 11.82 -2.19 5.66
C TYR A 55 10.55 -1.32 5.62
N LYS A 56 10.52 -0.25 4.83
CA LYS A 56 9.27 0.47 4.57
C LYS A 56 8.31 -0.25 3.62
N VAL A 57 8.78 -1.26 2.89
CA VAL A 57 7.96 -2.13 2.05
C VAL A 57 7.36 -3.28 2.86
N GLU A 58 7.99 -3.66 3.98
CA GLU A 58 7.40 -4.50 5.02
C GLU A 58 6.74 -3.66 6.12
N GLU A 59 5.88 -2.70 5.76
CA GLU A 59 4.74 -2.50 6.66
C GLU A 59 3.81 -3.69 6.38
N PRO A 60 3.60 -4.62 7.34
CA PRO A 60 2.45 -5.50 7.23
C PRO A 60 1.25 -4.60 7.02
N ILE A 61 0.40 -4.98 6.08
CA ILE A 61 -0.88 -4.35 5.80
C ILE A 61 -1.59 -4.11 7.14
N GLY A 62 -1.47 -2.90 7.68
CA GLY A 62 -2.05 -2.52 8.97
C GLY A 62 -1.05 -2.27 10.10
N SER A 63 -0.48 -1.06 10.16
CA SER A 63 -0.49 -0.23 11.38
C SER A 63 0.32 1.06 11.22
N LYS A 64 -0.19 2.03 10.46
CA LYS A 64 -0.01 3.45 10.80
C LYS A 64 -1.30 4.18 10.55
N SER A 65 -2.14 4.17 11.59
CA SER A 65 -2.87 5.33 12.11
C SER A 65 -2.78 6.59 11.25
N LEU A 66 -3.47 6.59 10.11
CA LEU A 66 -3.95 7.81 9.51
C LEU A 66 -5.09 8.26 10.42
N THR A 67 -4.78 9.26 11.23
CA THR A 67 -5.68 10.06 12.07
C THR A 67 -7.14 9.88 11.68
N THR A 68 -7.87 9.16 12.53
CA THR A 68 -9.33 9.00 12.47
C THR A 68 -10.08 10.34 12.38
N ARG A 69 -9.43 11.46 12.74
CA ARG A 69 -9.96 12.82 12.59
C ARG A 69 -10.01 13.37 11.16
N GLU A 70 -9.11 12.95 10.26
CA GLU A 70 -9.12 13.44 8.86
C GLU A 70 -10.11 12.66 7.99
N LEU A 71 -10.32 11.37 8.32
CA LEU A 71 -11.31 10.52 7.65
C LEU A 71 -12.75 10.89 8.03
N ASP A 72 -12.99 11.39 9.24
CA ASP A 72 -14.30 11.91 9.65
C ASP A 72 -14.64 13.27 9.02
N LYS A 73 -13.65 14.13 8.78
CA LYS A 73 -13.87 15.43 8.11
C LYS A 73 -14.15 15.27 6.61
N ALA A 74 -13.53 14.28 5.96
CA ALA A 74 -13.87 13.90 4.59
C ALA A 74 -15.21 13.15 4.50
N LYS A 75 -15.57 12.33 5.50
CA LYS A 75 -16.87 11.66 5.56
C LYS A 75 -18.02 12.66 5.65
N ASN A 76 -17.93 13.66 6.54
CA ASN A 76 -19.03 14.63 6.73
C ASN A 76 -19.21 15.62 5.58
N LYS A 77 -18.19 15.85 4.75
CA LYS A 77 -18.32 16.69 3.54
C LYS A 77 -18.87 15.91 2.34
N VAL A 78 -18.69 14.59 2.32
CA VAL A 78 -19.23 13.71 1.25
C VAL A 78 -20.63 13.21 1.58
N THR A 79 -20.98 12.96 2.86
CA THR A 79 -22.32 12.52 3.26
C THR A 79 -23.40 13.59 3.14
N SER A 80 -23.05 14.88 3.12
CA SER A 80 -24.03 15.96 2.90
C SER A 80 -24.34 16.23 1.42
N PHE A 81 -23.50 15.75 0.50
CA PHE A 81 -23.69 15.91 -0.95
C PHE A 81 -24.24 14.66 -1.65
N VAL A 82 -24.36 13.52 -0.98
CA VAL A 82 -25.14 12.36 -1.47
C VAL A 82 -26.57 12.48 -0.94
N LYS A 83 -27.25 13.54 -1.39
CA LYS A 83 -28.70 13.67 -1.24
C LYS A 83 -29.34 12.76 -2.27
N LYS A 84 -29.93 11.65 -1.79
CA LYS A 84 -30.90 10.76 -2.47
C LYS A 84 -30.52 10.29 -3.88
N VAL A 85 -29.80 9.18 -3.99
CA VAL A 85 -30.02 8.26 -5.11
C VAL A 85 -30.45 6.91 -4.53
N LYS A 86 -31.71 6.56 -4.75
CA LYS A 86 -32.31 5.24 -4.52
C LYS A 86 -31.54 4.24 -5.39
N PRO A 87 -30.84 3.22 -4.86
CA PRO A 87 -30.14 2.27 -5.71
C PRO A 87 -31.17 1.34 -6.35
N GLU A 88 -31.63 1.71 -7.54
CA GLU A 88 -32.27 0.77 -8.43
C GLU A 88 -31.18 -0.11 -9.05
N GLY A 89 -30.93 -1.24 -8.39
CA GLY A 89 -31.30 -2.47 -9.09
C GLY A 89 -30.26 -3.55 -9.32
N VAL A 90 -29.08 -3.58 -8.67
CA VAL A 90 -28.29 -4.82 -8.49
C VAL A 90 -27.42 -4.71 -7.23
N ILE A 91 -27.50 -5.69 -6.32
CA ILE A 91 -26.70 -5.74 -5.09
C ILE A 91 -25.48 -6.67 -5.24
N ALA A 92 -25.61 -7.78 -6.00
CA ALA A 92 -24.49 -8.69 -6.28
C ALA A 92 -24.68 -9.45 -7.60
N GLN A 93 -23.58 -9.71 -8.32
CA GLN A 93 -23.55 -10.51 -9.55
C GLN A 93 -22.38 -11.50 -9.47
N CYS A 94 -22.63 -12.74 -9.92
CA CYS A 94 -21.58 -13.77 -9.97
C CYS A 94 -20.60 -13.46 -11.12
N PRO A 95 -19.28 -13.51 -10.89
CA PRO A 95 -18.29 -13.23 -11.92
C PRO A 95 -17.97 -14.45 -12.81
N SER A 96 -18.60 -15.61 -12.59
CA SER A 96 -18.34 -16.78 -13.42
C SER A 96 -18.90 -16.58 -14.84
N PRO A 97 -18.12 -16.85 -15.91
CA PRO A 97 -18.58 -16.70 -17.28
C PRO A 97 -19.74 -17.64 -17.64
N THR A 98 -19.92 -18.70 -16.88
CA THR A 98 -20.99 -19.69 -17.06
C THR A 98 -22.17 -19.48 -16.12
N CYS A 99 -22.11 -18.52 -15.19
CA CYS A 99 -23.16 -18.27 -14.21
C CYS A 99 -23.59 -16.80 -14.16
N ASN A 100 -24.76 -16.51 -14.73
CA ASN A 100 -25.37 -15.18 -14.75
C ASN A 100 -26.31 -14.95 -13.56
N THR A 101 -25.96 -15.43 -12.36
CA THR A 101 -26.80 -15.22 -11.17
C THR A 101 -26.66 -13.78 -10.69
N ILE A 102 -27.79 -13.05 -10.63
CA ILE A 102 -27.87 -11.66 -10.21
C ILE A 102 -28.84 -11.57 -9.03
N ALA A 103 -28.42 -10.94 -7.94
CA ALA A 103 -29.24 -10.65 -6.79
C ALA A 103 -29.56 -9.15 -6.72
N LYS A 104 -30.84 -8.82 -6.72
CA LYS A 104 -31.37 -7.45 -6.64
C LYS A 104 -31.83 -7.09 -5.23
N THR A 105 -32.14 -8.08 -4.39
CA THR A 105 -32.57 -7.88 -3.01
C THR A 105 -31.60 -8.50 -2.00
N THR A 106 -31.62 -8.03 -0.76
CA THR A 106 -30.78 -8.58 0.33
C THR A 106 -31.12 -10.03 0.65
N GLN A 107 -32.39 -10.44 0.49
CA GLN A 107 -32.84 -11.81 0.66
C GLN A 107 -32.27 -12.73 -0.43
N GLU A 108 -32.25 -12.27 -1.69
CA GLU A 108 -31.62 -13.01 -2.80
C GLU A 108 -30.11 -13.12 -2.63
N VAL A 109 -29.46 -12.09 -2.08
CA VAL A 109 -28.03 -12.17 -1.74
C VAL A 109 -27.79 -13.28 -0.72
N GLU A 110 -28.61 -13.38 0.32
CA GLU A 110 -28.48 -14.44 1.31
C GLU A 110 -28.71 -15.83 0.74
N ALA A 111 -29.74 -15.99 -0.11
CA ALA A 111 -30.11 -17.24 -0.75
C ALA A 111 -29.06 -17.71 -1.77
N TYR A 112 -28.60 -16.82 -2.66
CA TYR A 112 -27.74 -17.18 -3.79
C TYR A 112 -26.24 -17.06 -3.50
N PHE A 113 -25.81 -16.12 -2.68
CA PHE A 113 -24.39 -15.87 -2.39
C PHE A 113 -24.03 -16.18 -0.93
N GLY A 114 -24.94 -15.85 -0.01
CA GLY A 114 -24.67 -15.83 1.42
C GLY A 114 -23.81 -14.64 1.84
N TYR A 115 -23.76 -14.40 3.15
CA TYR A 115 -22.87 -13.41 3.76
C TYR A 115 -21.66 -14.11 4.39
N ARG A 116 -20.51 -13.43 4.39
CA ARG A 116 -19.35 -13.80 5.21
C ARG A 116 -19.06 -12.71 6.23
N VAL A 117 -18.68 -13.12 7.42
CA VAL A 117 -18.18 -12.22 8.46
C VAL A 117 -16.69 -12.00 8.21
N MET A 118 -16.30 -10.76 8.01
CA MET A 118 -14.90 -10.37 7.86
C MET A 118 -14.24 -10.27 9.24
N THR A 119 -12.91 -10.28 9.30
CA THR A 119 -12.12 -10.16 10.55
C THR A 119 -12.45 -8.90 11.37
N ASN A 120 -12.98 -7.86 10.72
CA ASN A 120 -13.43 -6.62 11.35
C ASN A 120 -14.92 -6.66 11.82
N GLY A 121 -15.56 -7.83 11.82
CA GLY A 121 -16.96 -8.01 12.22
C GLY A 121 -18.00 -7.57 11.18
N THR A 122 -17.59 -7.01 10.04
CA THR A 122 -18.54 -6.57 9.00
C THR A 122 -19.06 -7.75 8.17
N LYS A 123 -20.37 -7.78 7.91
CA LYS A 123 -20.99 -8.76 7.00
C LYS A 123 -20.92 -8.25 5.57
N ARG A 124 -20.29 -9.02 4.68
CA ARG A 124 -20.28 -8.73 3.23
C ARG A 124 -20.81 -9.92 2.44
N ALA A 125 -21.52 -9.64 1.35
CA ALA A 125 -21.95 -10.65 0.39
C ALA A 125 -20.72 -11.37 -0.16
N GLN A 126 -20.85 -12.68 -0.39
CA GLN A 126 -19.78 -13.44 -1.04
C GLN A 126 -19.69 -13.07 -2.52
N SER A 127 -18.46 -13.12 -3.08
CA SER A 127 -18.20 -12.74 -4.47
C SER A 127 -18.75 -13.75 -5.48
N TYR A 128 -18.77 -15.04 -5.13
CA TYR A 128 -19.28 -16.11 -5.97
C TYR A 128 -20.61 -16.62 -5.44
N CYS A 129 -21.51 -17.03 -6.34
CA CYS A 129 -22.75 -17.66 -5.94
C CYS A 129 -22.47 -19.05 -5.35
N ARG A 130 -23.37 -19.55 -4.50
CA ARG A 130 -23.26 -20.87 -3.85
C ARG A 130 -23.08 -21.99 -4.87
N LYS A 131 -23.77 -21.92 -6.02
CA LYS A 131 -23.66 -22.91 -7.11
C LYS A 131 -22.25 -23.03 -7.66
N CYS A 132 -21.60 -21.91 -7.97
CA CYS A 132 -20.21 -21.91 -8.47
C CYS A 132 -19.19 -22.19 -7.38
N ARG A 133 -19.55 -22.00 -6.11
CA ARG A 133 -18.67 -22.36 -4.98
C ARG A 133 -18.70 -23.85 -4.66
N SER A 134 -19.80 -24.54 -4.97
CA SER A 134 -19.99 -25.98 -4.72
C SER A 134 -19.64 -26.88 -5.91
N ALA A 135 -19.42 -26.30 -7.09
CA ALA A 135 -19.01 -27.00 -8.30
C ALA A 135 -17.49 -27.07 -8.39
#